data_AF-A0AAJ6D9A3-F1
#
_entry.id   AF-A0AAJ6D9A3-F1
#
_cell.length_a   1.000
_cell.length_b   1.000
_cell.length_c   1.000
_cell.angle_alpha   90.00
_cell.angle_beta   90.00
_cell.angle_gamma   90.00
#
_symmetry.space_group_name_H-M   'P 1'
#
loop_
_entity.id
_entity.type
_entity.pdbx_description
1 polymer ?
#
loop_
_entity_poly.entity_id
_entity_poly.type
_entity_poly.pdbx_seq_one_letter_code
_entity_poly.pdbx_strand_id
1 'polypeptide(L)'
;MPQLIKELKPYLIGWRGYFGFCQTPRVLTNLEAWIRRRLRMYLWRQWGNGHNRFKELRRCGVPKFRAAIAAGSPTGFWRMSGHPAVQQALRNHYFESLGLPRLHLSAQA
;
A
#
# COMPACT_ATOMS: atom_id res chain seq x y z
N MET A 1 -10.38 -5.44 -1.12
CA MET A 1 -9.51 -4.41 -0.54
C MET A 1 -10.21 -3.42 0.39
N PRO A 2 -11.35 -2.80 0.00
CA PRO A 2 -12.09 -1.92 0.91
C PRO A 2 -12.50 -2.61 2.22
N GLN A 3 -12.97 -3.86 2.14
CA GLN A 3 -13.33 -4.67 3.31
C GLN A 3 -12.13 -4.92 4.25
N LEU A 4 -10.97 -5.29 3.72
CA LEU A 4 -9.75 -5.49 4.52
C LEU A 4 -9.34 -4.20 5.25
N ILE A 5 -9.42 -3.05 4.58
CA ILE A 5 -9.11 -1.75 5.21
C ILE A 5 -10.16 -1.39 6.26
N LYS A 6 -11.43 -1.69 6.03
CA LYS A 6 -12.52 -1.49 6.99
C LYS A 6 -12.27 -2.27 8.29
N GLU A 7 -11.79 -3.51 8.19
CA GLU A 7 -11.44 -4.36 9.34
C GLU A 7 -10.13 -3.91 10.01
N LEU A 8 -9.13 -3.49 9.23
CA LEU A 8 -7.84 -3.04 9.75
C LEU A 8 -7.91 -1.67 10.44
N LYS A 9 -8.80 -0.79 9.98
CA LYS A 9 -8.96 0.58 10.48
C LYS A 9 -9.16 0.67 12.01
N PRO A 10 -10.13 -0.03 12.64
CA PRO A 10 -10.33 0.06 14.09
C PRO A 10 -9.11 -0.42 14.87
N TYR A 11 -8.43 -1.47 14.40
CA TYR A 11 -7.20 -1.96 15.02
C TYR A 11 -6.09 -0.90 14.99
N LEU A 12 -5.85 -0.27 13.83
CA LEU A 12 -4.83 0.77 13.71
C LEU A 12 -5.17 2.03 14.51
N ILE A 13 -6.45 2.39 14.63
CA ILE A 13 -6.90 3.51 15.46
C ILE A 13 -6.64 3.22 16.94
N GLY A 14 -7.00 2.02 17.43
CA GLY A 14 -6.74 1.61 18.81
C GLY A 14 -5.24 1.57 19.12
N TRP A 15 -4.45 0.97 18.22
CA TRP A 15 -2.99 0.94 18.34
C TRP A 15 -2.39 2.35 18.39
N ARG A 16 -2.86 3.27 17.54
CA ARG A 16 -2.45 4.67 17.56
C ARG A 16 -2.91 5.39 18.83
N GLY A 17 -4.06 5.06 19.40
CA GLY A 17 -4.53 5.62 20.67
C GLY A 17 -3.57 5.31 21.83
N TYR A 18 -2.96 4.13 21.83
CA TYR A 18 -2.01 3.71 22.87
C TYR A 18 -0.58 4.16 22.58
N PHE A 19 -0.07 3.92 21.36
CA PHE A 19 1.33 4.16 20.99
C PHE A 19 1.57 5.50 20.28
N GLY A 20 0.54 6.21 19.83
CA GLY A 20 0.68 7.38 18.96
C GLY A 20 1.32 8.62 19.61
N PHE A 21 1.37 8.67 20.94
CA PHE A 21 2.01 9.74 21.71
C PHE A 21 3.52 9.55 21.90
N CYS A 22 4.08 8.46 21.37
CA CYS A 22 5.53 8.25 21.45
C CYS A 22 6.28 9.36 20.69
N GLN A 23 7.34 9.89 21.29
CA GLN A 23 8.22 10.90 20.68
C GLN A 23 9.16 10.29 19.61
N THR A 24 8.69 9.29 18.84
CA THR A 24 9.47 8.56 17.83
C THR A 24 8.79 8.61 16.45
N PRO A 25 8.61 9.82 15.86
CA PRO A 25 7.86 10.01 14.62
C PRO A 25 8.42 9.22 13.43
N ARG A 26 9.75 9.00 13.40
CA ARG A 26 10.41 8.19 12.37
C ARG A 26 9.97 6.72 12.42
N VAL A 27 9.80 6.16 13.61
CA VAL A 27 9.37 4.76 13.79
C VAL A 27 7.94 4.61 13.30
N LEU A 28 7.05 5.53 13.65
CA LEU A 28 5.65 5.55 13.20
C LEU A 28 5.53 5.69 11.67
N THR A 29 6.33 6.58 11.08
CA THR A 29 6.36 6.79 9.62
C THR A 29 6.85 5.53 8.88
N ASN A 30 7.89 4.88 9.40
CA ASN A 30 8.40 3.63 8.84
C ASN A 30 7.37 2.50 8.94
N LEU A 31 6.66 2.41 10.08
CA LEU A 31 5.59 1.43 10.27
C LEU A 31 4.44 1.68 9.30
N GLU A 32 4.01 2.93 9.12
CA GLU A 32 2.97 3.30 8.14
C GLU A 32 3.38 2.97 6.70
N ALA A 33 4.65 3.17 6.34
CA ALA A 33 5.19 2.77 5.04
C ALA A 33 5.21 1.24 4.88
N TRP A 34 5.59 0.51 5.92
CA TRP A 34 5.61 -0.95 5.93
C TRP A 34 4.20 -1.54 5.78
N ILE A 35 3.20 -0.99 6.48
CA ILE A 35 1.80 -1.41 6.36
C ILE A 35 1.32 -1.20 4.92
N ARG A 36 1.53 -0.02 4.34
CA ARG A 36 1.15 0.24 2.94
C ARG A 36 1.83 -0.70 1.97
N ARG A 37 3.12 -1.03 2.19
CA ARG A 37 3.83 -2.03 1.39
C ARG A 37 3.21 -3.41 1.52
N ARG A 38 2.82 -3.83 2.73
CA ARG A 38 2.14 -5.10 2.97
C ARG A 38 0.79 -5.17 2.24
N LEU A 39 0.02 -4.09 2.25
CA LEU A 39 -1.24 -3.97 1.52
C LEU A 39 -1.03 -4.03 -0.01
N ARG A 40 0.01 -3.37 -0.54
CA ARG A 40 0.39 -3.49 -1.97
C ARG A 40 0.74 -4.93 -2.33
N MET A 41 1.49 -5.61 -1.48
CA MET A 41 1.84 -7.02 -1.69
C MET A 41 0.59 -7.90 -1.75
N TYR A 42 -0.34 -7.69 -0.81
CA TYR A 42 -1.61 -8.41 -0.78
C TYR A 42 -2.43 -8.17 -2.05
N LEU A 43 -2.55 -6.91 -2.51
CA LEU A 43 -3.22 -6.58 -3.77
C LEU A 43 -2.55 -7.22 -4.99
N TRP A 44 -1.22 -7.16 -5.05
CA TRP A 44 -0.45 -7.79 -6.12
C TRP A 44 -0.69 -9.31 -6.19
N ARG A 45 -0.80 -9.97 -5.03
CA ARG A 45 -1.20 -11.37 -4.93
C ARG A 45 -2.65 -11.59 -5.37
N GLN A 46 -3.57 -10.71 -4.96
CA GLN A 46 -4.98 -10.77 -5.33
C GLN A 46 -5.19 -10.60 -6.84
N TRP A 47 -4.35 -9.81 -7.51
CA TRP A 47 -4.37 -9.69 -8.97
C TRP A 47 -3.99 -10.99 -9.69
N GLY A 48 -3.44 -12.00 -9.01
CA GLY A 48 -3.31 -13.34 -9.59
C GLY A 48 -2.29 -13.40 -10.73
N ASN A 49 -2.75 -13.73 -11.93
CA ASN A 49 -1.89 -14.00 -13.09
C ASN A 49 -1.38 -12.72 -13.80
N GLY A 50 -0.38 -12.89 -14.68
CA GLY A 50 0.26 -11.77 -15.39
C GLY A 50 -0.71 -10.95 -16.25
N HIS A 51 -1.68 -11.59 -16.90
CA HIS A 51 -2.67 -10.89 -17.72
C HIS A 51 -3.52 -9.94 -16.88
N ASN A 52 -4.03 -10.41 -15.73
CA ASN A 52 -4.84 -9.59 -14.84
C ASN A 52 -4.00 -8.49 -14.18
N ARG A 53 -2.75 -8.79 -13.76
CA ARG A 53 -1.81 -7.76 -13.27
C ARG A 53 -1.58 -6.65 -14.29
N PHE A 54 -1.37 -7.00 -15.56
CA PHE A 54 -1.22 -6.01 -16.63
C PHE A 54 -2.48 -5.16 -16.78
N LYS A 55 -3.65 -5.79 -16.83
CA LYS A 55 -4.95 -5.11 -16.95
C LYS A 55 -5.18 -4.11 -15.80
N GLU A 56 -4.95 -4.54 -14.56
CA GLU A 56 -5.12 -3.68 -13.38
C GLU A 56 -4.10 -2.54 -13.33
N LEU A 57 -2.83 -2.80 -13.65
CA LEU A 57 -1.81 -1.73 -13.77
C LEU A 57 -2.19 -0.69 -14.81
N ARG A 58 -2.72 -1.11 -15.97
CA ARG A 58 -3.23 -0.20 -17.01
C ARG A 58 -4.43 0.60 -16.52
N ARG A 59 -5.36 -0.04 -15.81
CA ARG A 59 -6.53 0.62 -15.21
C ARG A 59 -6.12 1.70 -14.20
N CYS A 60 -5.05 1.47 -13.45
CA CYS A 60 -4.47 2.46 -12.53
C CYS A 60 -3.58 3.51 -13.24
N GLY A 61 -3.57 3.58 -14.57
CA GLY A 61 -2.87 4.62 -15.33
C GLY A 61 -1.37 4.37 -15.55
N VAL A 62 -0.86 3.17 -15.28
CA VAL A 62 0.55 2.85 -15.56
C VAL A 62 0.77 2.70 -17.07
N PRO A 63 1.80 3.34 -17.68
CA PRO A 63 2.09 3.21 -19.12
C PRO A 63 2.28 1.75 -19.57
N LYS A 64 1.87 1.44 -20.81
CA LYS A 64 1.85 0.07 -21.38
C LYS A 64 3.17 -0.69 -21.17
N PHE A 65 4.30 -0.07 -21.53
CA PHE A 65 5.61 -0.67 -21.41
C PHE A 65 5.97 -1.05 -19.96
N ARG A 66 5.80 -0.10 -19.02
CA ARG A 66 6.08 -0.34 -17.59
C ARG A 66 5.13 -1.38 -16.97
N ALA A 67 3.87 -1.37 -17.40
CA ALA A 67 2.88 -2.35 -16.96
C ALA A 67 3.25 -3.77 -17.42
N ALA A 68 3.69 -3.93 -18.68
CA ALA A 68 4.11 -5.21 -19.23
C ALA A 68 5.34 -5.78 -18.49
N ILE A 69 6.36 -4.94 -18.26
CA ILE A 69 7.55 -5.34 -17.50
C ILE A 69 7.18 -5.82 -16.09
N ALA A 70 6.37 -5.05 -15.38
CA ALA A 70 5.98 -5.40 -14.02
C ALA A 70 5.12 -6.67 -13.96
N ALA A 71 4.20 -6.84 -14.92
CA ALA A 71 3.30 -7.98 -14.97
C ALA A 71 4.01 -9.30 -15.32
N GLY A 72 5.02 -9.26 -16.20
CA GLY A 72 5.81 -10.41 -16.60
C GLY A 72 7.00 -10.73 -15.68
N SER A 73 7.25 -9.91 -14.66
CA SER A 73 8.38 -10.11 -13.75
C SER A 73 8.22 -11.41 -12.92
N PRO A 74 9.22 -12.31 -12.89
CA PRO A 74 9.20 -13.53 -12.08
C PRO A 74 9.45 -13.25 -10.59
N THR A 75 9.56 -11.98 -10.21
CA THR A 75 10.01 -11.58 -8.89
C THR A 75 8.93 -11.83 -7.83
N GLY A 76 9.34 -12.28 -6.64
CA GLY A 76 8.43 -12.55 -5.52
C GLY A 76 7.58 -11.34 -5.08
N PHE A 77 6.41 -11.63 -4.49
CA PHE A 77 5.38 -10.62 -4.19
C PHE A 77 5.86 -9.47 -3.30
N TRP A 78 6.68 -9.76 -2.29
CA TRP A 78 7.22 -8.71 -1.42
C TRP A 78 8.12 -7.73 -2.18
N ARG A 79 8.98 -8.23 -3.08
CA ARG A 79 9.83 -7.34 -3.90
C ARG A 79 8.98 -6.56 -4.91
N MET A 80 7.96 -7.19 -5.50
CA MET A 80 7.02 -6.51 -6.41
C MET A 80 6.19 -5.41 -5.74
N SER A 81 5.87 -5.54 -4.45
CA SER A 81 5.18 -4.46 -3.72
C SER A 81 5.99 -3.16 -3.62
N GLY A 82 7.30 -3.23 -3.84
CA GLY A 82 8.20 -2.08 -3.96
C GLY A 82 8.53 -1.67 -5.40
N HIS A 83 8.05 -2.40 -6.41
CA HIS A 83 8.37 -2.10 -7.80
C HIS A 83 7.76 -0.75 -8.21
N PRO A 84 8.48 0.13 -8.95
CA PRO A 84 8.01 1.47 -9.29
C PRO A 84 6.64 1.51 -9.96
N ALA A 85 6.36 0.57 -10.87
CA ALA A 85 5.05 0.45 -11.52
C ALA A 85 3.91 0.12 -10.53
N VAL A 86 4.18 -0.74 -9.54
CA VAL A 86 3.19 -1.12 -8.51
C VAL A 86 2.98 0.03 -7.53
N GLN A 87 4.04 0.73 -7.13
CA GLN A 87 3.92 1.94 -6.31
C GLN A 87 3.19 3.08 -7.04
N GLN A 88 3.39 3.21 -8.35
CA GLN A 88 2.68 4.18 -9.19
C GLN A 88 1.19 3.84 -9.30
N ALA A 89 0.83 2.56 -9.48
CA ALA A 89 -0.56 2.13 -9.52
C ALA A 89 -1.24 2.27 -8.16
N LEU A 90 -0.54 1.91 -7.09
CA LEU A 90 -1.05 1.87 -5.71
C LEU A 90 -0.34 2.92 -4.85
N ARG A 91 -0.52 4.19 -5.22
CA ARG A 91 0.03 5.34 -4.50
C ARG A 91 -0.56 5.45 -3.10
N ASN A 92 0.10 6.24 -2.24
CA ASN A 92 -0.37 6.47 -0.88
C ASN A 92 -1.81 7.02 -0.84
N HIS A 93 -2.14 7.94 -1.76
CA HIS A 93 -3.50 8.51 -1.87
C HIS A 93 -4.59 7.46 -2.08
N TYR A 94 -4.30 6.36 -2.78
CA TYR A 94 -5.26 5.28 -3.02
C TYR A 94 -5.66 4.59 -1.70
N PHE A 95 -4.71 4.41 -0.78
CA PHE A 95 -5.02 3.82 0.53
C PHE A 95 -5.73 4.83 1.45
N GLU A 96 -5.37 6.11 1.34
CA GLU A 96 -6.03 7.19 2.07
C GLU A 96 -7.49 7.36 1.62
N SER A 97 -7.78 7.30 0.32
CA SER A 97 -9.14 7.34 -0.20
C SER A 97 -9.99 6.13 0.22
N LEU A 98 -9.35 5.01 0.57
CA LEU A 98 -10.02 3.83 1.15
C LEU A 98 -10.20 3.93 2.67
N GLY A 99 -9.73 5.01 3.30
CA GLY A 99 -9.90 5.26 4.73
C GLY A 99 -8.84 4.64 5.63
N LEU A 100 -7.66 4.27 5.10
CA LEU A 100 -6.53 3.81 5.92
C LEU A 100 -6.03 4.97 6.81
N PRO A 101 -6.03 4.82 8.15
CA PRO A 101 -5.61 5.90 9.05
C PRO A 101 -4.09 6.11 9.00
N ARG A 102 -3.66 7.36 9.18
CA ARG A 102 -2.24 7.70 9.42
C ARG A 102 -1.86 7.39 10.86
N LEU A 103 -0.69 6.81 11.07
CA LEU A 103 -0.22 6.37 12.38
C LEU A 103 0.55 7.45 13.14
N HIS A 104 1.21 8.35 12.42
CA HIS A 104 1.85 9.51 13.01
C HIS A 104 0.84 10.65 13.11
N LEU A 105 0.85 11.37 14.23
CA LEU A 105 0.25 12.69 14.31
C LEU A 105 1.27 13.64 13.67
N SER A 106 0.89 14.34 12.59
CA SER A 106 1.59 15.58 12.28
C SER A 106 1.34 16.49 13.47
N ALA A 107 2.37 16.80 14.24
CA ALA A 107 2.28 17.86 15.24
C ALA A 107 1.72 19.09 14.52
N GLN A 108 0.47 19.45 14.81
CA GLN A 108 -0.04 20.75 14.40
C GLN A 108 0.69 21.77 15.26
N ALA A 109 1.30 22.73 14.56
CA ALA A 109 1.88 23.93 15.15
C ALA A 109 0.83 24.74 15.91
#